data_AF-A0A950MJB3-F1
#
_entry.id   AF-A0A950MJB3-F1
#
_cell.length_a   1.000
_cell.length_b   1.000
_cell.length_c   1.000
_cell.angle_alpha   90.00
_cell.angle_beta   90.00
_cell.angle_gamma   90.00
#
_symmetry.space_group_name_H-M   'P 1'
#
loop_
_entity.id
_entity.type
_entity.pdbx_description
1 polymer ?
#
loop_
_entity_poly.entity_id
_entity_poly.type
_entity_poly.pdbx_seq_one_letter_code
_entity_poly.pdbx_strand_id
1 'polypeptide(L)' 'MTLVETNDDLIAIDCGLMFPDDEMYGVDIVINDFTYLRDRKDKFRA' A
#
# COMPACT_ATOMS: atom_id res chain seq x y z
N MET A 1 5.04 0.56 1.70
CA MET A 1 4.82 -0.44 0.63
C MET A 1 5.45 0.10 -0.64
N THR A 2 6.15 -0.75 -1.39
CA THR A 2 6.74 -0.40 -2.70
C THR A 2 6.10 -1.27 -3.78
N LEU A 3 5.73 -0.69 -4.92
CA LEU A 3 5.18 -1.45 -6.05
C LEU A 3 6.20 -1.49 -7.18
N VAL A 4 6.40 -2.68 -7.76
CA VAL A 4 7.15 -2.89 -8.99
C VAL A 4 6.16 -3.35 -10.06
N GLU A 5 6.05 -2.58 -11.13
CA GLU A 5 5.07 -2.81 -12.19
C GLU A 5 5.75 -2.96 -13.56
N THR A 6 5.22 -3.90 -14.33
CA THR A 6 5.51 -4.11 -15.76
C THR A 6 4.22 -3.90 -16.55
N ASN A 7 4.24 -4.15 -17.88
CA ASN A 7 3.04 -3.96 -18.70
C ASN A 7 1.84 -4.80 -18.22
N ASP A 8 2.07 -6.03 -17.80
CA ASP A 8 1.02 -7.02 -17.51
C ASP A 8 0.96 -7.45 -16.03
N ASP A 9 2.07 -7.29 -15.31
CA ASP A 9 2.22 -7.79 -13.94
C ASP A 9 2.64 -6.69 -12.98
N LEU A 10 2.11 -6.78 -11.75
CA LEU A 10 2.40 -5.89 -10.64
C LEU A 10 2.70 -6.72 -9.39
N ILE A 11 3.81 -6.39 -8.72
CA ILE A 11 4.27 -7.03 -7.48
C ILE A 11 4.39 -5.96 -6.39
N ALA A 12 3.87 -6.25 -5.19
CA ALA A 12 4.08 -5.45 -4.00
C ALA A 12 5.25 -6.00 -3.17
N ILE A 13 6.12 -5.11 -2.73
CA ILE A 13 7.22 -5.40 -1.81
C ILE A 13 6.90 -4.70 -0.49
N ASP A 14 6.81 -5.52 0.56
CA ASP A 14 6.41 -5.17 1.92
C ASP A 14 4.99 -4.57 2.05
N CYS A 15 4.40 -4.80 3.22
CA CYS A 15 3.13 -4.20 3.62
C CYS A 15 3.24 -3.63 5.03
N GLY A 16 4.29 -2.84 5.27
CA GLY A 16 4.50 -2.15 6.54
C GLY A 16 3.39 -1.14 6.85
N LEU A 17 3.23 -0.86 8.14
CA LEU A 17 2.39 0.21 8.69
C LEU A 17 3.26 1.28 9.34
N MET A 18 2.67 2.42 9.62
CA MET A 18 3.30 3.52 10.34
C MET A 18 2.56 3.73 11.67
N PHE A 19 3.32 4.05 12.73
CA PHE A 19 2.73 4.60 13.94
C PHE A 19 2.34 6.07 13.70
N PRO A 20 1.24 6.55 14.29
CA PRO A 20 0.79 7.92 14.14
C PRO A 20 1.77 8.93 14.77
N ASP A 21 1.82 10.13 14.20
CA ASP A 21 2.56 11.27 14.76
C ASP A 21 1.80 11.90 15.95
N ASP A 22 2.49 12.70 16.76
CA ASP A 22 1.95 13.33 17.98
C ASP A 22 0.74 14.28 17.71
N GLU A 23 0.54 14.70 16.47
CA GLU A 23 -0.58 15.53 16.04
C GLU A 23 -1.81 14.72 15.60
N MET A 24 -1.70 13.40 15.45
CA MET A 24 -2.76 12.51 14.97
C MET A 24 -3.59 11.95 16.13
N TYR A 25 -4.34 12.83 16.80
CA TYR A 25 -5.08 12.47 18.01
C TYR A 25 -6.13 11.36 17.78
N GLY A 26 -6.05 10.31 18.60
CA GLY A 26 -7.00 9.19 18.59
C GLY A 26 -6.77 8.17 17.47
N VAL A 27 -5.71 8.32 16.68
CA VAL A 27 -5.30 7.31 15.68
C VAL A 27 -4.42 6.26 16.36
N ASP A 28 -4.64 4.99 16.04
CA ASP A 28 -3.82 3.87 16.56
C ASP A 28 -2.68 3.48 15.59
N ILE A 29 -2.99 3.38 14.29
CA ILE A 29 -2.06 3.00 13.22
C ILE A 29 -2.43 3.69 11.90
N VAL A 30 -1.43 3.86 11.03
CA VAL A 30 -1.61 4.38 9.67
C VAL A 30 -1.21 3.31 8.66
N ILE A 31 -2.08 3.07 7.66
CA ILE A 31 -1.87 2.08 6.60
C ILE A 31 -1.64 2.77 5.25
N ASN A 32 -1.04 2.04 4.30
CA ASN A 32 -0.83 2.53 2.94
C ASN A 32 -2.18 2.74 2.22
N ASP A 33 -2.21 3.67 1.26
CA ASP A 33 -3.34 3.79 0.33
C ASP A 33 -3.25 2.71 -0.76
N PHE A 34 -4.27 1.87 -0.84
CA PHE A 34 -4.38 0.77 -1.79
C PHE A 34 -5.15 1.15 -3.07
N THR A 35 -5.53 2.42 -3.26
CA THR A 35 -6.33 2.84 -4.42
C THR A 35 -5.70 2.43 -5.75
N TYR A 36 -4.37 2.65 -5.92
CA TYR A 36 -3.65 2.24 -7.13
C TYR A 36 -3.75 0.73 -7.42
N LEU A 37 -3.63 -0.10 -6.37
CA LEU A 37 -3.72 -1.55 -6.45
C LEU A 37 -5.14 -2.03 -6.75
N ARG A 38 -6.16 -1.41 -6.14
CA ARG A 38 -7.57 -1.76 -6.36
C ARG A 38 -7.98 -1.55 -7.82
N ASP A 39 -7.51 -0.46 -8.43
CA ASP A 39 -7.81 -0.13 -9.82
C ASP A 39 -7.11 -1.04 -10.85
N ARG A 40 -6.06 -1.77 -10.44
CA ARG A 40 -5.24 -2.68 -11.28
C ARG A 40 -5.18 -4.10 -10.72
N LYS A 41 -6.23 -4.52 -10.01
CA LYS A 41 -6.27 -5.79 -9.30
C LYS A 41 -6.01 -6.99 -10.24
N ASP A 42 -6.38 -6.87 -11.50
CA ASP A 42 -6.16 -7.86 -12.56
C ASP A 42 -4.68 -8.08 -12.89
N LYS A 43 -3.82 -7.08 -12.68
CA LYS A 43 -2.37 -7.17 -12.89
C LYS A 43 -1.60 -7.65 -11.65
N PHE A 44 -2.23 -7.64 -10.47
CA PHE A 44 -1.56 -7.99 -9.23
C PHE A 44 -1.20 -9.49 -9.18
N ARG A 45 0.05 -9.81 -8.83
CA ARG A 45 0.57 -11.19 -8.80
C ARG A 45 1.02 -11.65 -7.42
N ALA A 46 1.70 -10.79 -6.68
CA ALA A 46 2.26 -11.09 -5.36
C ALA A 46 2.41 -9.82 -4.54
#